data_AF-A0AAE4H5F1-F1
#
_entry.id   AF-A0AAE4H5F1-F1
#
_cell.length_a   1.000
_cell.length_b   1.000
_cell.length_c   1.000
_cell.angle_alpha   90.00
_cell.angle_beta   90.00
_cell.angle_gamma   90.00
#
_symmetry.space_group_name_H-M   'P 1'
#
loop_
_entity.id
_entity.type
_entity.pdbx_description
1 polymer ?
#
loop_
_entity_poly.entity_id
_entity_poly.type
_entity_poly.pdbx_seq_one_letter_code
_entity_poly.pdbx_strand_id
1 'polypeptide(L)'
;MPYPLMPVAVAIAAATLLGACSDAGSSTPNVAIGPPASTTQQVSSLILDAHGVTEDDYSAYQEGFGAALDGVQDGNIDLSIGILGLPSGSIENLQAAAGDVRMIGLDDEAVEYIEANSAYRRFVIPKDSYEFLAEDVTTVTAYAVLVGNTHSIDEELGYELARLMHEKAAENTHSQSAFMTLDNALNGAEGLPIHPGAKRYYEEQGLQVDNPVAELDISEEKGEFILGTGSQGGTYYPLGGEMATIWNNYLDGANFTNIETGASIENLVSIRDDRMDLGMTVHAPAQDAVAGSGEFDGNAIGNVAFIGHIYPEVIQIVTRDASGITDLNDLAQ
;
A
#
# COMPACT_ATOMS: atom_id res chain seq x y z
N MET A 1 -14.27 54.50 38.09
CA MET A 1 -12.80 54.47 38.16
C MET A 1 -12.39 53.38 39.16
N PRO A 2 -11.29 52.64 38.92
CA PRO A 2 -11.33 51.22 38.55
C PRO A 2 -11.05 50.21 39.69
N TYR A 3 -11.32 48.93 39.41
CA TYR A 3 -11.07 47.74 40.23
C TYR A 3 -9.59 47.54 40.61
N PRO A 4 -9.26 47.02 41.81
CA PRO A 4 -7.94 46.46 42.09
C PRO A 4 -7.89 44.95 41.80
N LEU A 5 -6.76 44.55 41.22
CA LEU A 5 -6.36 43.20 40.82
C LEU A 5 -6.22 42.25 42.03
N MET A 6 -6.73 41.01 41.90
CA MET A 6 -6.34 39.89 42.77
C MET A 6 -5.10 39.18 42.19
N PRO A 7 -4.14 38.77 43.02
CA PRO A 7 -3.00 37.96 42.57
C PRO A 7 -3.40 36.48 42.43
N VAL A 8 -3.01 35.88 41.31
CA VAL A 8 -3.08 34.44 41.06
C VAL A 8 -1.91 33.77 41.78
N ALA A 9 -2.20 32.87 42.72
CA ALA A 9 -1.21 31.99 43.33
C ALA A 9 -1.07 30.72 42.49
N VAL A 10 0.12 30.51 41.92
CA VAL A 10 0.52 29.26 41.26
C VAL A 10 0.91 28.25 42.34
N ALA A 11 0.17 27.15 42.45
CA ALA A 11 0.54 26.01 43.28
C ALA A 11 1.29 24.98 42.41
N ILE A 12 2.58 24.81 42.68
CA ILE A 12 3.41 23.72 42.15
C ILE A 12 3.18 22.51 43.06
N ALA A 13 2.55 21.46 42.55
CA ALA A 13 2.47 20.17 43.23
C ALA A 13 3.60 19.27 42.71
N ALA A 14 4.54 18.93 43.61
CA ALA A 14 5.58 17.95 43.37
C ALA A 14 4.98 16.53 43.40
N ALA A 15 5.13 15.79 42.31
CA ALA A 15 4.77 14.37 42.27
C ALA A 15 5.85 13.52 42.96
N THR A 16 5.54 13.02 44.14
CA THR A 16 6.26 11.92 44.78
C THR A 16 5.99 10.62 44.04
N LEU A 17 7.05 9.95 43.56
CA LEU A 17 6.99 8.55 43.10
C LEU A 17 6.53 7.65 44.26
N LEU A 18 5.30 7.15 44.15
CA LEU A 18 4.85 5.96 44.85
C LEU A 18 4.83 4.84 43.83
N GLY A 19 5.70 3.84 44.03
CA GLY A 19 5.61 2.58 43.33
C GLY A 19 4.26 1.94 43.62
N ALA A 20 3.46 1.80 42.58
CA ALA A 20 2.30 0.93 42.56
C ALA A 20 2.65 -0.27 41.68
N CYS A 21 2.70 -1.46 42.29
CA CYS A 21 2.24 -2.63 41.56
C CYS A 21 0.74 -2.41 41.30
N SER A 22 0.36 -2.21 40.05
CA SER A 22 -1.03 -2.20 39.60
C SER A 22 -1.15 -3.16 38.43
N ASP A 23 -1.96 -4.20 38.64
CA ASP A 23 -2.70 -5.01 37.67
C ASP A 23 -2.03 -5.39 36.34
N ALA A 24 -1.86 -6.71 36.16
CA ALA A 24 -1.92 -7.30 34.82
C ALA A 24 -3.36 -7.15 34.32
N GLY A 25 -3.64 -6.06 33.60
CA GLY A 25 -4.97 -5.71 33.10
C GLY A 25 -4.87 -4.61 32.04
N SER A 26 -4.89 -5.02 30.77
CA SER A 26 -5.15 -4.25 29.55
C SER A 26 -4.52 -2.85 29.44
N SER A 27 -3.33 -2.78 28.84
CA SER A 27 -2.91 -1.55 28.16
C SER A 27 -3.62 -1.46 26.82
N THR A 28 -4.08 -0.27 26.43
CA THR A 28 -4.59 0.04 25.09
C THR A 28 -3.63 -0.52 24.03
N PRO A 29 -4.07 -1.43 23.13
CA PRO A 29 -3.22 -2.04 22.12
C PRO A 29 -2.58 -1.01 21.19
N ASN A 30 -1.33 -1.23 20.80
CA ASN A 30 -0.60 -0.43 19.82
C ASN A 30 -0.81 -1.04 18.43
N VAL A 31 -1.49 -0.32 17.52
CA VAL A 31 -1.85 -0.84 16.19
C VAL A 31 -1.19 -0.02 15.09
N ALA A 32 -0.40 -0.67 14.25
CA ALA A 32 0.13 -0.07 13.03
C ALA A 32 -0.91 -0.08 11.92
N ILE A 33 -1.41 1.10 11.59
CA ILE A 33 -2.47 1.33 10.58
C ILE A 33 -1.90 1.85 9.24
N GLY A 34 -0.58 1.99 9.13
CA GLY A 34 0.10 2.49 7.93
C GLY A 34 0.29 4.02 7.91
N PRO A 35 1.07 4.54 6.94
CA PRO A 35 1.46 5.95 6.91
C PRO A 35 0.27 6.91 6.81
N PRO A 36 0.40 8.17 7.27
CA PRO A 36 -0.66 9.17 7.12
C PRO A 36 -1.05 9.37 5.65
N ALA A 37 -2.34 9.51 5.37
CA ALA A 37 -2.89 9.71 4.03
C ALA A 37 -2.43 8.62 3.02
N SER A 38 -2.38 7.36 3.47
CA SER A 38 -2.05 6.21 2.63
C SER A 38 -3.26 5.29 2.42
N THR A 39 -3.19 4.48 1.36
CA THR A 39 -4.22 3.44 1.12
C THR A 39 -4.26 2.41 2.25
N THR A 40 -3.11 2.10 2.86
CA THR A 40 -3.03 1.23 4.04
C THR A 40 -3.84 1.81 5.21
N GLN A 41 -3.74 3.11 5.45
CA GLN A 41 -4.51 3.79 6.49
C GLN A 41 -6.02 3.71 6.22
N GLN A 42 -6.45 3.96 4.98
CA GLN A 42 -7.87 3.87 4.62
C GLN A 42 -8.44 2.48 4.80
N VAL A 43 -7.73 1.45 4.30
CA VAL A 43 -8.20 0.07 4.44
C VAL A 43 -8.13 -0.40 5.91
N SER A 44 -7.16 0.08 6.69
CA SER A 44 -7.09 -0.19 8.13
C SER A 44 -8.31 0.38 8.84
N SER A 45 -8.68 1.64 8.59
CA SER A 45 -9.90 2.24 9.15
C SER A 45 -11.15 1.45 8.74
N LEU A 46 -11.28 1.08 7.46
CA LEU A 46 -12.42 0.31 6.98
C LEU A 46 -12.55 -1.07 7.65
N ILE A 47 -11.42 -1.76 7.88
CA ILE A 47 -11.37 -3.04 8.57
C ILE A 47 -11.74 -2.86 10.05
N LEU A 48 -11.18 -1.88 10.73
CA LEU A 48 -11.47 -1.61 12.14
C LEU A 48 -12.95 -1.22 12.34
N ASP A 49 -13.50 -0.37 11.46
CA ASP A 49 -14.92 -0.01 11.44
C ASP A 49 -15.83 -1.23 11.27
N ALA A 50 -15.44 -2.19 10.42
CA ALA A 50 -16.19 -3.43 10.20
C ALA A 50 -16.31 -4.29 11.47
N HIS A 51 -15.34 -4.16 12.38
CA HIS A 51 -15.30 -4.82 13.69
C HIS A 51 -15.81 -3.92 14.84
N GLY A 52 -16.33 -2.73 14.52
CA GLY A 52 -16.79 -1.76 15.53
C GLY A 52 -15.68 -1.20 16.42
N VAL A 53 -14.42 -1.32 16.00
CA VAL A 53 -13.25 -0.78 16.70
C VAL A 53 -13.10 0.69 16.35
N THR A 54 -12.99 1.53 17.36
CA THR A 54 -12.88 2.99 17.24
C THR A 54 -11.47 3.48 17.59
N GLU A 55 -11.15 4.74 17.28
CA GLU A 55 -9.84 5.32 17.61
C GLU A 55 -9.54 5.38 19.13
N ASP A 56 -10.56 5.25 19.98
CA ASP A 56 -10.38 5.20 21.44
C ASP A 56 -9.92 3.82 21.94
N ASP A 57 -10.07 2.78 21.11
CA ASP A 57 -9.77 1.39 21.45
C ASP A 57 -8.29 1.02 21.28
N TYR A 58 -7.51 1.82 20.56
CA TYR A 58 -6.10 1.54 20.25
C TYR A 58 -5.23 2.80 20.15
N SER A 59 -3.92 2.64 20.33
CA SER A 59 -2.93 3.67 20.02
C SER A 59 -2.45 3.47 18.59
N ALA A 60 -2.72 4.45 17.72
CA ALA A 60 -2.37 4.39 16.30
C ALA A 60 -0.86 4.63 16.06
N TYR A 61 -0.23 3.72 15.34
CA TYR A 61 1.12 3.86 14.78
C TYR A 61 1.03 4.03 13.26
N GLN A 62 1.54 5.14 12.76
CA GLN A 62 1.39 5.54 11.35
C GLN A 62 2.71 5.42 10.60
N GLU A 63 3.24 4.19 10.57
CA GLU A 63 4.56 3.87 10.04
C GLU A 63 4.48 3.11 8.71
N GLY A 64 5.58 3.13 7.94
CA GLY A 64 5.76 2.21 6.80
C GLY A 64 5.92 0.76 7.26
N PHE A 65 5.69 -0.20 6.35
CA PHE A 65 5.61 -1.62 6.72
C PHE A 65 6.86 -2.17 7.42
N GLY A 66 8.06 -1.77 6.98
CA GLY A 66 9.30 -2.20 7.63
C GLY A 66 9.34 -1.80 9.11
N ALA A 67 9.16 -0.51 9.38
CA ALA A 67 9.16 0.02 10.75
C ALA A 67 8.01 -0.54 11.60
N ALA A 68 6.84 -0.78 10.99
CA ALA A 68 5.73 -1.42 11.68
C ALA A 68 6.07 -2.85 12.13
N LEU A 69 6.68 -3.66 11.25
CA LEU A 69 7.05 -5.04 11.59
C LEU A 69 8.26 -5.11 12.54
N ASP A 70 9.20 -4.16 12.47
CA ASP A 70 10.24 -4.01 13.50
C ASP A 70 9.62 -3.72 14.88
N GLY A 71 8.60 -2.86 14.93
CA GLY A 71 7.84 -2.58 16.14
C GLY A 71 7.09 -3.81 16.68
N VAL A 72 6.53 -4.65 15.79
CA VAL A 72 5.90 -5.92 16.15
C VAL A 72 6.94 -6.91 16.69
N GLN A 73 8.09 -7.02 16.03
CA GLN A 73 9.18 -7.87 16.47
C GLN A 73 9.63 -7.50 17.89
N ASP A 74 9.78 -6.20 18.16
CA ASP A 74 10.25 -5.68 19.45
C ASP A 74 9.16 -5.71 20.54
N GLY A 75 7.91 -5.98 20.19
CA GLY A 75 6.77 -5.95 21.11
C GLY A 75 6.31 -4.54 21.49
N ASN A 76 6.68 -3.53 20.69
CA ASN A 76 6.20 -2.15 20.85
C ASN A 76 4.89 -1.91 20.09
N ILE A 77 4.60 -2.73 19.08
CA ILE A 77 3.36 -2.73 18.30
C ILE A 77 2.73 -4.11 18.45
N ASP A 78 1.47 -4.15 18.84
CA ASP A 78 0.75 -5.40 19.11
C ASP A 78 0.19 -6.00 17.83
N LEU A 79 -0.22 -5.19 16.86
CA LEU A 79 -0.85 -5.62 15.62
C LEU A 79 -0.47 -4.69 14.45
N SER A 80 -0.20 -5.25 13.27
CA SER A 80 0.05 -4.50 12.04
C SER A 80 -0.91 -4.94 10.95
N ILE A 81 -1.58 -3.96 10.34
CA ILE A 81 -2.43 -4.16 9.16
C ILE A 81 -1.65 -3.71 7.94
N GLY A 82 -1.58 -4.56 6.91
CA GLY A 82 -0.89 -4.21 5.69
C GLY A 82 -1.50 -4.72 4.40
N ILE A 83 -1.12 -4.07 3.30
CA ILE A 83 -1.45 -4.43 1.93
C ILE A 83 -0.15 -4.77 1.21
N LEU A 84 0.01 -6.04 0.87
CA LEU A 84 1.30 -6.61 0.47
C LEU A 84 1.11 -7.68 -0.61
N GLY A 85 2.19 -7.99 -1.31
CA GLY A 85 2.29 -9.19 -2.12
C GLY A 85 2.26 -10.46 -1.27
N LEU A 86 1.86 -11.56 -1.89
CA LEU A 86 1.76 -12.86 -1.25
C LEU A 86 2.67 -13.88 -1.95
N PRO A 87 3.62 -14.52 -1.24
CA PRO A 87 4.08 -14.21 0.11
C PRO A 87 4.86 -12.89 0.18
N SER A 88 4.94 -12.33 1.40
CA SER A 88 5.75 -11.16 1.75
C SER A 88 7.01 -11.59 2.49
N GLY A 89 8.18 -11.24 1.94
CA GLY A 89 9.46 -11.51 2.59
C GLY A 89 9.61 -10.81 3.95
N SER A 90 8.94 -9.68 4.18
CA SER A 90 9.00 -9.00 5.48
C SER A 90 8.24 -9.75 6.58
N ILE A 91 7.15 -10.43 6.25
CA ILE A 91 6.42 -11.30 7.18
C ILE A 91 7.22 -12.58 7.44
N GLU A 92 7.84 -13.16 6.41
CA GLU A 92 8.75 -14.31 6.58
C GLU A 92 9.93 -13.97 7.50
N ASN A 93 10.53 -12.79 7.34
CA ASN A 93 11.61 -12.31 8.21
C ASN A 93 11.14 -12.11 9.65
N LEU A 94 9.96 -11.52 9.85
CA LEU A 94 9.37 -11.39 11.18
C LEU A 94 9.18 -12.77 11.83
N GLN A 95 8.64 -13.75 11.10
CA GLN A 95 8.47 -15.11 11.61
C GLN A 95 9.81 -15.78 11.92
N ALA A 96 10.81 -15.61 11.07
CA ALA A 96 12.14 -16.16 11.32
C ALA A 96 12.81 -15.56 12.57
N ALA A 97 12.54 -14.30 12.88
CA ALA A 97 13.11 -13.59 14.02
C ALA A 97 12.33 -13.81 15.33
N ALA A 98 11.00 -13.72 15.31
CA ALA A 98 10.14 -13.79 16.48
C ALA A 98 9.70 -15.23 16.81
N GLY A 99 9.48 -16.06 15.78
CA GLY A 99 9.12 -17.48 15.91
C GLY A 99 7.67 -17.73 16.34
N ASP A 100 6.86 -16.69 16.54
CA ASP A 100 5.52 -16.74 17.11
C ASP A 100 4.52 -15.82 16.39
N VAL A 101 4.72 -15.58 15.09
CA VAL A 101 3.81 -14.75 14.27
C VAL A 101 2.46 -15.47 14.09
N ARG A 102 1.39 -14.70 14.23
CA ARG A 102 0.02 -15.08 13.86
C ARG A 102 -0.50 -14.13 12.78
N MET A 103 -1.24 -14.70 11.83
CA MET A 103 -2.06 -13.93 10.89
C MET A 103 -3.52 -13.97 11.33
N ILE A 104 -4.17 -12.81 11.34
CA ILE A 104 -5.58 -12.65 11.71
C ILE A 104 -6.40 -12.58 10.42
N GLY A 105 -7.45 -13.39 10.35
CA GLY A 105 -8.40 -13.40 9.24
C GLY A 105 -9.59 -12.47 9.49
N LEU A 106 -10.32 -12.19 8.43
CA LEU A 106 -11.59 -11.48 8.46
C LEU A 106 -12.76 -12.48 8.47
N ASP A 107 -13.81 -12.18 9.22
CA ASP A 107 -15.06 -12.92 9.13
C ASP A 107 -15.89 -12.51 7.90
N ASP A 108 -16.97 -13.26 7.63
CA ASP A 108 -17.82 -13.02 6.46
C ASP A 108 -18.52 -11.65 6.51
N GLU A 109 -18.90 -11.18 7.70
CA GLU A 109 -19.60 -9.89 7.87
C GLU A 109 -18.66 -8.73 7.58
N ALA A 110 -17.42 -8.80 8.07
CA ALA A 110 -16.38 -7.82 7.79
C ALA A 110 -16.04 -7.78 6.29
N VAL A 111 -15.91 -8.93 5.64
CA VAL A 111 -15.67 -8.99 4.19
C VAL A 111 -16.83 -8.37 3.42
N GLU A 112 -18.08 -8.71 3.74
CA GLU A 112 -19.26 -8.15 3.08
C GLU A 112 -19.35 -6.63 3.27
N TYR A 113 -19.05 -6.12 4.46
CA TYR A 113 -18.98 -4.68 4.73
C TYR A 113 -17.89 -4.00 3.89
N ILE A 114 -16.69 -4.58 3.83
CA ILE A 114 -15.59 -4.02 3.04
C ILE A 114 -15.93 -4.01 1.55
N GLU A 115 -16.47 -5.09 1.00
CA GLU A 115 -16.86 -5.16 -0.42
C GLU A 115 -17.98 -4.17 -0.77
N ALA A 116 -18.93 -3.93 0.15
CA ALA A 116 -20.02 -2.98 -0.05
C ALA A 116 -19.56 -1.52 -0.04
N ASN A 117 -18.44 -1.21 0.62
CA ASN A 117 -17.95 0.14 0.83
C ASN A 117 -16.62 0.43 0.11
N SER A 118 -16.11 -0.48 -0.72
CA SER A 118 -14.82 -0.31 -1.39
C SER A 118 -14.66 -1.13 -2.68
N ALA A 119 -13.52 -0.94 -3.34
CA ALA A 119 -13.11 -1.73 -4.49
C ALA A 119 -12.45 -3.08 -4.12
N TYR A 120 -12.21 -3.35 -2.83
CA TYR A 120 -11.62 -4.60 -2.38
C TYR A 120 -12.57 -5.78 -2.59
N ARG A 121 -12.02 -6.96 -2.84
CA ARG A 121 -12.77 -8.20 -3.06
C ARG A 121 -12.29 -9.30 -2.14
N ARG A 122 -13.20 -10.19 -1.74
CA ARG A 122 -12.88 -11.38 -0.96
C ARG A 122 -11.71 -12.14 -1.56
N PHE A 123 -10.78 -12.52 -0.71
CA PHE A 123 -9.65 -13.36 -1.04
C PHE A 123 -9.40 -14.37 0.08
N VAL A 124 -8.74 -15.47 -0.26
CA VAL A 124 -8.31 -16.47 0.71
C VAL A 124 -6.82 -16.64 0.54
N ILE A 125 -6.06 -16.32 1.58
CA ILE A 125 -4.64 -16.65 1.66
C ILE A 125 -4.56 -18.16 1.91
N PRO A 126 -4.05 -18.96 0.95
CA PRO A 126 -3.88 -20.39 1.18
C PRO A 126 -2.93 -20.65 2.34
N LYS A 127 -3.18 -21.70 3.13
CA LYS A 127 -2.31 -22.12 4.23
C LYS A 127 -0.86 -22.35 3.80
N ASP A 128 -0.64 -22.71 2.53
CA ASP A 128 0.68 -22.99 1.98
C ASP A 128 1.44 -21.70 1.58
N SER A 129 0.84 -20.51 1.76
CA SER A 129 1.50 -19.23 1.50
C SER A 129 2.59 -18.88 2.51
N TYR A 130 2.47 -19.34 3.76
CA TYR A 130 3.52 -19.20 4.77
C TYR A 130 3.60 -20.45 5.63
N GLU A 131 4.82 -20.86 5.99
CA GLU A 131 5.04 -22.10 6.76
C GLU A 131 4.35 -22.11 8.14
N PHE A 132 4.10 -20.94 8.74
CA PHE A 132 3.50 -20.81 10.07
C PHE A 132 1.95 -20.86 10.05
N LEU A 133 1.32 -20.79 8.88
CA LEU A 133 -0.14 -20.86 8.80
C LEU A 133 -0.64 -22.28 9.07
N ALA A 134 -1.59 -22.39 10.01
CA ALA A 134 -2.24 -23.65 10.33
C ALA A 134 -3.39 -23.98 9.36
N GLU A 135 -4.01 -22.96 8.78
CA GLU A 135 -5.17 -23.05 7.90
C GLU A 135 -5.22 -21.87 6.93
N ASP A 136 -6.15 -21.95 5.98
CA ASP A 136 -6.42 -20.86 5.04
C ASP A 136 -6.97 -19.65 5.80
N VAL A 137 -6.58 -18.44 5.39
CA VAL A 137 -7.00 -17.19 6.05
C VAL A 137 -7.85 -16.36 5.11
N THR A 138 -9.10 -16.11 5.49
CA THR A 138 -10.01 -15.22 4.76
C THR A 138 -9.55 -13.77 4.93
N THR A 139 -9.52 -13.02 3.82
CA THR A 139 -9.13 -11.61 3.79
C THR A 139 -9.76 -10.92 2.56
N VAL A 140 -9.26 -9.75 2.18
CA VAL A 140 -9.59 -9.07 0.94
C VAL A 140 -8.35 -8.72 0.11
N THR A 141 -8.54 -8.48 -1.18
CA THR A 141 -7.50 -8.14 -2.14
C THR A 141 -7.90 -6.99 -3.06
N ALA A 142 -6.90 -6.33 -3.61
CA ALA A 142 -6.95 -5.33 -4.67
C ALA A 142 -5.84 -5.64 -5.70
N TYR A 143 -5.66 -4.78 -6.69
CA TYR A 143 -4.56 -4.88 -7.64
C TYR A 143 -3.57 -3.74 -7.47
N ALA A 144 -2.27 -4.08 -7.45
CA ALA A 144 -1.19 -3.14 -7.70
C ALA A 144 -1.06 -2.90 -9.20
N VAL A 145 -0.99 -1.64 -9.60
CA VAL A 145 -0.86 -1.22 -10.99
C VAL A 145 0.30 -0.24 -11.14
N LEU A 146 0.92 -0.24 -12.33
CA LEU A 146 1.91 0.75 -12.74
C LEU A 146 1.18 1.85 -13.51
N VAL A 147 1.39 3.09 -13.10
CA VAL A 147 0.92 4.28 -13.80
C VAL A 147 2.10 5.17 -14.22
N GLY A 148 1.93 5.90 -15.31
CA GLY A 148 2.91 6.86 -15.83
C GLY A 148 2.35 8.28 -15.93
N ASN A 149 3.25 9.25 -15.82
CA ASN A 149 2.96 10.66 -16.03
C ASN A 149 2.88 10.97 -17.53
N THR A 150 1.74 11.50 -17.99
CA THR A 150 1.53 11.82 -19.41
C THR A 150 2.33 13.03 -19.90
N HIS A 151 3.02 13.73 -19.00
CA HIS A 151 3.93 14.83 -19.32
C HIS A 151 5.39 14.38 -19.52
N SER A 152 5.75 13.14 -19.12
CA SER A 152 7.14 12.67 -19.21
C SER A 152 7.31 11.28 -19.83
N ILE A 153 6.29 10.43 -19.83
CA ILE A 153 6.33 9.13 -20.50
C ILE A 153 5.77 9.28 -21.91
N ASP A 154 6.64 9.27 -22.91
CA ASP A 154 6.21 9.31 -24.32
C ASP A 154 5.63 7.96 -24.79
N GLU A 155 5.00 7.97 -25.98
CA GLU A 155 4.33 6.80 -26.54
C GLU A 155 5.26 5.58 -26.64
N GLU A 156 6.50 5.78 -27.10
CA GLU A 156 7.42 4.67 -27.31
C GLU A 156 7.92 4.11 -25.98
N LEU A 157 8.24 4.98 -25.03
CA LEU A 157 8.65 4.57 -23.69
C LEU A 157 7.53 3.80 -23.00
N GLY A 158 6.27 4.26 -23.07
CA GLY A 158 5.16 3.53 -22.47
C GLY A 158 4.86 2.20 -23.15
N TYR A 159 5.12 2.06 -24.46
CA TYR A 159 5.08 0.76 -25.16
C TYR A 159 6.16 -0.18 -24.61
N GLU A 160 7.39 0.31 -24.49
CA GLU A 160 8.53 -0.47 -24.03
C GLU A 160 8.41 -0.87 -22.54
N LEU A 161 7.88 0.01 -21.70
CA LEU A 161 7.61 -0.30 -20.29
C LEU A 161 6.58 -1.43 -20.17
N ALA A 162 5.45 -1.35 -20.90
CA ALA A 162 4.46 -2.41 -20.93
C ALA A 162 5.05 -3.72 -21.47
N ARG A 163 5.82 -3.66 -22.56
CA ARG A 163 6.49 -4.83 -23.15
C ARG A 163 7.44 -5.51 -22.17
N LEU A 164 8.35 -4.75 -21.57
CA LEU A 164 9.36 -5.28 -20.66
C LEU A 164 8.74 -5.83 -19.37
N MET A 165 7.65 -5.25 -18.86
CA MET A 165 6.91 -5.81 -17.72
C MET A 165 6.55 -7.28 -17.93
N HIS A 166 6.18 -7.66 -19.16
CA HIS A 166 5.74 -9.03 -19.47
C HIS A 166 6.87 -9.90 -20.00
N GLU A 167 7.61 -9.43 -20.99
CA GLU A 167 8.64 -10.22 -21.68
C GLU A 167 9.86 -10.48 -20.80
N LYS A 168 10.09 -9.63 -19.79
CA LYS A 168 11.23 -9.71 -18.86
C LYS A 168 10.84 -10.01 -17.42
N ALA A 169 9.57 -10.31 -17.16
CA ALA A 169 9.09 -10.70 -15.84
C ALA A 169 9.95 -11.81 -15.20
N ALA A 170 10.35 -12.82 -15.98
CA ALA A 170 11.15 -13.95 -15.52
C ALA A 170 12.60 -13.59 -15.13
N GLU A 171 13.10 -12.41 -15.50
CA GLU A 171 14.41 -11.90 -15.06
C GLU A 171 14.32 -11.22 -13.69
N ASN A 172 13.11 -10.86 -13.24
CA ASN A 172 12.85 -10.30 -11.91
C ASN A 172 12.68 -11.45 -10.90
N THR A 173 13.55 -11.48 -9.91
CA THR A 173 13.63 -12.51 -8.87
C THR A 173 12.63 -12.32 -7.74
N HIS A 174 11.97 -11.15 -7.66
CA HIS A 174 10.91 -10.90 -6.71
C HIS A 174 9.68 -11.79 -7.00
N SER A 175 9.11 -12.43 -5.96
CA SER A 175 8.02 -13.42 -6.11
C SER A 175 6.82 -12.90 -6.91
N GLN A 176 6.50 -11.62 -6.75
CA GLN A 176 5.36 -10.98 -7.40
C GLN A 176 5.52 -10.77 -8.91
N SER A 177 6.74 -10.87 -9.47
CA SER A 177 6.95 -10.79 -10.92
C SER A 177 6.21 -11.89 -11.68
N ALA A 178 5.92 -13.02 -11.02
CA ALA A 178 5.14 -14.12 -11.58
C ALA A 178 3.71 -13.71 -11.99
N PHE A 179 3.19 -12.60 -11.47
CA PHE A 179 1.86 -12.09 -11.81
C PHE A 179 1.85 -11.12 -13.00
N MET A 180 3.01 -10.68 -13.48
CA MET A 180 3.17 -9.81 -14.65
C MET A 180 3.01 -10.59 -15.97
N THR A 181 1.89 -11.30 -16.11
CA THR A 181 1.56 -12.09 -17.31
C THR A 181 0.60 -11.31 -18.21
N LEU A 182 0.52 -11.68 -19.48
CA LEU A 182 -0.45 -11.08 -20.41
C LEU A 182 -1.90 -11.34 -19.97
N ASP A 183 -2.18 -12.50 -19.37
CA ASP A 183 -3.51 -12.85 -18.85
C ASP A 183 -3.99 -11.89 -17.75
N ASN A 184 -3.05 -11.30 -16.99
CA ASN A 184 -3.36 -10.36 -15.92
C ASN A 184 -3.19 -8.90 -16.33
N ALA A 185 -2.66 -8.61 -17.53
CA ALA A 185 -2.08 -7.31 -17.88
C ALA A 185 -3.02 -6.10 -17.67
N LEU A 186 -4.33 -6.32 -17.79
CA LEU A 186 -5.36 -5.28 -17.69
C LEU A 186 -6.15 -5.31 -16.37
N ASN A 187 -5.79 -6.19 -15.42
CA ASN A 187 -6.46 -6.22 -14.12
C ASN A 187 -6.25 -4.89 -13.38
N GLY A 188 -7.36 -4.29 -12.90
CA GLY A 188 -7.33 -2.99 -12.23
C GLY A 188 -7.22 -1.80 -13.19
N ALA A 189 -7.33 -2.00 -14.50
CA ALA A 189 -7.36 -0.92 -15.47
C ALA A 189 -8.72 -0.20 -15.51
N GLU A 190 -9.78 -0.78 -14.97
CA GLU A 190 -11.14 -0.24 -15.09
C GLU A 190 -11.21 1.22 -14.59
N GLY A 191 -11.86 2.11 -15.34
CA GLY A 191 -11.97 3.52 -14.97
C GLY A 191 -10.70 4.35 -15.14
N LEU A 192 -9.56 3.77 -15.54
CA LEU A 192 -8.31 4.47 -15.78
C LEU A 192 -8.09 4.74 -17.28
N PRO A 193 -7.55 5.91 -17.65
CA PRO A 193 -7.06 6.14 -18.99
C PRO A 193 -5.78 5.31 -19.22
N ILE A 194 -5.71 4.60 -20.34
CA ILE A 194 -4.54 3.80 -20.70
C ILE A 194 -3.54 4.63 -21.47
N HIS A 195 -2.26 4.43 -21.18
CA HIS A 195 -1.17 5.05 -21.94
C HIS A 195 -1.20 4.55 -23.41
N PRO A 196 -1.11 5.43 -24.43
CA PRO A 196 -1.24 5.03 -25.84
C PRO A 196 -0.23 3.95 -26.26
N GLY A 197 1.02 4.04 -25.79
CA GLY A 197 2.04 3.02 -26.03
C GLY A 197 1.71 1.66 -25.40
N ALA A 198 1.21 1.65 -24.17
CA ALA A 198 0.82 0.43 -23.48
C ALA A 198 -0.38 -0.22 -24.17
N LYS A 199 -1.38 0.58 -24.56
CA LYS A 199 -2.50 0.11 -25.38
C LYS A 199 -2.04 -0.55 -26.67
N ARG A 200 -1.12 0.08 -27.41
CA ARG A 200 -0.55 -0.47 -28.65
C ARG A 200 0.08 -1.83 -28.40
N TYR A 201 0.90 -1.96 -27.37
CA TYR A 201 1.51 -3.24 -26.99
C TYR A 201 0.46 -4.32 -26.71
N TYR A 202 -0.52 -4.04 -25.85
CA TYR A 202 -1.53 -5.03 -25.48
C TYR A 202 -2.42 -5.46 -26.66
N GLU A 203 -2.82 -4.53 -27.53
CA GLU A 203 -3.59 -4.86 -28.73
C GLU A 203 -2.78 -5.73 -29.71
N GLU A 204 -1.48 -5.51 -29.84
CA GLU A 204 -0.58 -6.37 -30.63
C GLU A 204 -0.45 -7.78 -30.04
N GLN A 205 -0.53 -7.91 -28.71
CA GLN A 205 -0.62 -9.19 -28.02
C GLN A 205 -2.01 -9.85 -28.09
N GLY A 206 -2.98 -9.20 -28.76
CA GLY A 206 -4.33 -9.72 -28.97
C GLY A 206 -5.30 -9.47 -27.82
N LEU A 207 -4.94 -8.61 -26.85
CA LEU A 207 -5.85 -8.19 -25.80
C LEU A 207 -6.83 -7.13 -26.31
N GLN A 208 -8.07 -7.20 -25.86
CA GLN A 208 -9.04 -6.13 -26.07
C GLN A 208 -8.84 -5.06 -25.00
N VAL A 209 -8.62 -3.82 -25.43
CA VAL A 209 -8.42 -2.66 -24.54
C VAL A 209 -9.49 -1.61 -24.81
N ASP A 210 -10.49 -1.56 -23.94
CA ASP A 210 -11.65 -0.64 -24.07
C ASP A 210 -11.47 0.68 -23.29
N ASN A 211 -10.36 0.83 -22.57
CA ASN A 211 -10.03 2.01 -21.79
C ASN A 211 -9.94 3.29 -22.66
N PRO A 212 -10.33 4.47 -22.12
CA PRO A 212 -10.02 5.72 -22.78
C PRO A 212 -8.51 5.88 -22.93
N VAL A 213 -8.04 6.40 -24.06
CA VAL A 213 -6.62 6.63 -24.29
C VAL A 213 -6.21 7.96 -23.65
N ALA A 214 -5.14 7.95 -22.87
CA ALA A 214 -4.59 9.16 -22.25
C ALA A 214 -4.03 10.12 -23.33
N GLU A 215 -4.27 11.42 -23.16
CA GLU A 215 -3.60 12.44 -23.96
C GLU A 215 -2.20 12.70 -23.39
N LEU A 216 -1.18 12.67 -24.27
CA LEU A 216 0.19 12.98 -23.90
C LEU A 216 0.49 14.47 -24.14
N ASP A 217 1.15 15.10 -23.16
CA ASP A 217 1.63 16.49 -23.24
C ASP A 217 3.13 16.55 -22.93
N ILE A 218 3.91 15.87 -23.78
CA ILE A 218 5.36 15.80 -23.64
C ILE A 218 5.98 17.09 -24.18
N SER A 219 6.53 17.91 -23.28
CA SER A 219 7.13 19.20 -23.63
C SER A 219 8.65 19.14 -23.85
N GLU A 220 9.35 18.16 -23.25
CA GLU A 220 10.80 17.99 -23.35
C GLU A 220 11.19 16.50 -23.33
N GLU A 221 12.19 16.13 -24.14
CA GLU A 221 12.82 14.81 -24.05
C GLU A 221 13.62 14.70 -22.74
N LYS A 222 13.36 13.62 -21.99
CA LYS A 222 14.00 13.32 -20.71
C LYS A 222 14.66 11.94 -20.77
N GLY A 223 15.82 11.80 -20.14
CA GLY A 223 16.54 10.51 -20.02
C GLY A 223 16.61 9.96 -18.59
N GLU A 224 16.03 10.66 -17.61
CA GLU A 224 16.11 10.31 -16.18
C GLU A 224 14.70 10.22 -15.61
N PHE A 225 14.29 9.07 -15.11
CA PHE A 225 12.92 8.78 -14.69
C PHE A 225 12.86 8.33 -13.24
N ILE A 226 11.89 8.85 -12.50
CA ILE A 226 11.65 8.53 -11.09
C ILE A 226 10.45 7.59 -11.01
N LEU A 227 10.67 6.41 -10.43
CA LEU A 227 9.65 5.45 -10.05
C LEU A 227 9.32 5.60 -8.56
N GLY A 228 8.12 6.06 -8.24
CA GLY A 228 7.56 5.97 -6.88
C GLY A 228 7.18 4.55 -6.54
N THR A 229 7.66 4.07 -5.39
CA THR A 229 7.39 2.72 -4.91
C THR A 229 6.59 2.77 -3.60
N GLY A 230 7.16 2.31 -2.49
CA GLY A 230 6.58 2.37 -1.15
C GLY A 230 7.71 2.26 -0.12
N SER A 231 7.39 1.93 1.13
CA SER A 231 8.41 1.72 2.16
C SER A 231 9.32 0.52 1.84
N GLN A 232 10.58 0.55 2.30
CA GLN A 232 11.56 -0.52 2.07
C GLN A 232 11.12 -1.92 2.55
N GLY A 233 10.35 -2.01 3.63
CA GLY A 233 9.80 -3.27 4.15
C GLY A 233 8.48 -3.71 3.50
N GLY A 234 7.99 -2.95 2.52
CA GLY A 234 6.82 -3.29 1.72
C GLY A 234 7.20 -4.02 0.44
N THR A 235 6.19 -4.36 -0.37
CA THR A 235 6.39 -5.12 -1.62
C THR A 235 6.86 -4.24 -2.78
N TYR A 236 6.39 -2.98 -2.85
CA TYR A 236 6.70 -2.08 -3.97
C TYR A 236 8.19 -1.76 -4.10
N TYR A 237 8.88 -1.49 -3.00
CA TYR A 237 10.27 -1.03 -3.04
C TYR A 237 11.24 -2.06 -3.67
N PRO A 238 11.33 -3.31 -3.17
CA PRO A 238 12.21 -4.30 -3.78
C PRO A 238 11.78 -4.68 -5.20
N LEU A 239 10.47 -4.87 -5.44
CA LEU A 239 9.96 -5.20 -6.78
C LEU A 239 10.27 -4.10 -7.80
N GLY A 240 9.99 -2.85 -7.45
CA GLY A 240 10.25 -1.67 -8.28
C GLY A 240 11.74 -1.43 -8.54
N GLY A 241 12.62 -1.75 -7.57
CA GLY A 241 14.07 -1.71 -7.78
C GLY A 241 14.55 -2.73 -8.81
N GLU A 242 14.00 -3.95 -8.80
CA GLU A 242 14.30 -4.95 -9.82
C GLU A 242 13.71 -4.59 -11.19
N MET A 243 12.50 -4.02 -11.23
CA MET A 243 11.90 -3.48 -12.46
C MET A 243 12.78 -2.37 -13.07
N ALA A 244 13.19 -1.39 -12.27
CA ALA A 244 14.07 -0.30 -12.71
C ALA A 244 15.42 -0.83 -13.23
N THR A 245 15.99 -1.84 -12.55
CA THR A 245 17.22 -2.50 -13.00
C THR A 245 17.04 -3.17 -14.37
N ILE A 246 15.92 -3.87 -14.59
CA ILE A 246 15.60 -4.47 -15.89
C ILE A 246 15.46 -3.38 -16.96
N TRP A 247 14.71 -2.31 -16.69
CA TRP A 247 14.55 -1.21 -17.65
C TRP A 247 15.90 -0.58 -18.03
N ASN A 248 16.76 -0.30 -17.04
CA ASN A 248 18.11 0.23 -17.27
C ASN A 248 19.02 -0.69 -18.11
N ASN A 249 18.74 -2.00 -18.14
CA ASN A 249 19.50 -2.96 -18.94
C ASN A 249 19.02 -3.05 -20.41
N TYR A 250 17.78 -2.64 -20.70
CA TYR A 250 17.16 -2.84 -22.02
C TYR A 250 16.76 -1.54 -22.73
N LEU A 251 16.62 -0.42 -22.02
CA LEU A 251 16.19 0.86 -22.56
C LEU A 251 17.37 1.82 -22.67
N ASP A 252 18.04 1.78 -23.81
CA ASP A 252 19.14 2.70 -24.12
C ASP A 252 18.66 4.16 -24.10
N GLY A 253 19.35 5.01 -23.36
CA GLY A 253 19.03 6.45 -23.27
C GLY A 253 17.99 6.83 -22.21
N ALA A 254 17.46 5.85 -21.46
CA ALA A 254 16.63 6.07 -20.29
C ALA A 254 17.29 5.47 -19.04
N ASN A 255 17.24 6.21 -17.93
CA ASN A 255 17.73 5.78 -16.63
C ASN A 255 16.61 5.91 -15.59
N PHE A 256 16.29 4.82 -14.92
CA PHE A 256 15.22 4.72 -13.95
C PHE A 256 15.79 4.60 -12.53
N THR A 257 15.29 5.46 -11.64
CA THR A 257 15.60 5.41 -10.21
C THR A 257 14.31 5.19 -9.43
N ASN A 258 14.24 4.10 -8.67
CA ASN A 258 13.15 3.89 -7.73
C ASN A 258 13.40 4.67 -6.42
N ILE A 259 12.35 5.26 -5.86
CA ILE A 259 12.41 5.97 -4.58
C ILE A 259 11.40 5.41 -3.59
N GLU A 260 11.77 5.47 -2.30
CA GLU A 260 10.89 5.16 -1.18
C GLU A 260 9.87 6.27 -0.99
N THR A 261 8.61 5.90 -0.75
CA THR A 261 7.47 6.80 -0.57
C THR A 261 6.44 6.19 0.38
N GLY A 262 5.40 6.96 0.73
CA GLY A 262 4.16 6.50 1.36
C GLY A 262 3.22 5.69 0.44
N ALA A 263 3.72 5.23 -0.72
CA ALA A 263 3.00 4.44 -1.72
C ALA A 263 1.93 5.21 -2.53
N SER A 264 0.79 4.57 -2.79
CA SER A 264 -0.20 4.95 -3.81
C SER A 264 -0.51 6.46 -3.88
N ILE A 265 -0.95 7.05 -2.76
CA ILE A 265 -1.43 8.44 -2.74
C ILE A 265 -0.27 9.42 -2.96
N GLU A 266 0.86 9.21 -2.29
CA GLU A 266 2.04 10.06 -2.49
C GLU A 266 2.59 9.95 -3.92
N ASN A 267 2.58 8.75 -4.50
CA ASN A 267 3.03 8.53 -5.87
C ASN A 267 2.13 9.27 -6.87
N LEU A 268 0.81 9.14 -6.74
CA LEU A 268 -0.17 9.84 -7.57
C LEU A 268 -0.07 11.36 -7.42
N VAL A 269 0.02 11.87 -6.20
CA VAL A 269 0.22 13.30 -5.93
C VAL A 269 1.54 13.81 -6.52
N SER A 270 2.60 13.01 -6.46
CA SER A 270 3.90 13.39 -7.02
C SER A 270 3.90 13.37 -8.54
N ILE A 271 3.13 12.49 -9.18
CA ILE A 271 2.86 12.51 -10.63
C ILE A 271 2.10 13.79 -11.00
N ARG A 272 1.03 14.12 -10.26
CA ARG A 272 0.27 15.38 -10.47
C ARG A 272 1.15 16.62 -10.46
N ASP A 273 2.11 16.65 -9.55
CA ASP A 273 3.01 17.78 -9.35
C ASP A 273 4.26 17.72 -10.27
N ASP A 274 4.33 16.80 -11.24
CA ASP A 274 5.48 16.56 -12.14
C ASP A 274 6.81 16.28 -11.41
N ARG A 275 6.74 15.79 -10.18
CA ARG A 275 7.91 15.37 -9.37
C ARG A 275 8.24 13.88 -9.55
N MET A 276 7.40 13.14 -10.26
CA MET A 276 7.50 11.70 -10.48
C MET A 276 7.01 11.33 -11.87
N ASP A 277 7.66 10.36 -12.49
CA ASP A 277 7.38 9.94 -13.86
C ASP A 277 6.57 8.64 -13.91
N LEU A 278 6.81 7.74 -12.95
CA LEU A 278 6.14 6.46 -12.81
C LEU A 278 5.74 6.24 -11.36
N GLY A 279 4.62 5.59 -11.10
CA GLY A 279 4.16 5.27 -9.76
C GLY A 279 3.56 3.89 -9.67
N MET A 280 3.92 3.14 -8.63
CA MET A 280 3.17 1.96 -8.20
C MET A 280 2.01 2.42 -7.32
N THR A 281 0.82 1.90 -7.56
CA THR A 281 -0.38 2.29 -6.81
C THR A 281 -1.38 1.15 -6.77
N VAL A 282 -2.18 1.11 -5.72
CA VAL A 282 -3.41 0.30 -5.73
C VAL A 282 -4.34 0.92 -6.77
N HIS A 283 -5.01 0.09 -7.57
CA HIS A 283 -5.91 0.54 -8.64
C HIS A 283 -7.03 1.48 -8.17
N ALA A 284 -7.61 1.24 -6.99
CA ALA A 284 -8.71 2.06 -6.46
C ALA A 284 -8.31 3.52 -6.18
N PRO A 285 -7.22 3.82 -5.45
CA PRO A 285 -6.68 5.18 -5.37
C PRO A 285 -6.39 5.83 -6.73
N ALA A 286 -5.95 5.07 -7.73
CA ALA A 286 -5.73 5.61 -9.07
C ALA A 286 -7.06 6.01 -9.74
N GLN A 287 -8.11 5.22 -9.55
CA GLN A 287 -9.45 5.53 -10.04
C GLN A 287 -10.00 6.79 -9.37
N ASP A 288 -9.86 6.88 -8.05
CA ASP A 288 -10.26 8.06 -7.27
C ASP A 288 -9.49 9.32 -7.70
N ALA A 289 -8.19 9.19 -7.96
CA ALA A 289 -7.35 10.27 -8.46
C ALA A 289 -7.85 10.80 -9.81
N VAL A 290 -8.13 9.92 -10.77
CA VAL A 290 -8.64 10.33 -12.10
C VAL A 290 -10.03 10.93 -12.00
N ALA A 291 -10.90 10.35 -11.17
CA ALA A 291 -12.27 10.82 -10.99
C ALA A 291 -12.38 12.11 -10.15
N GLY A 292 -11.37 12.43 -9.34
CA GLY A 292 -11.43 13.48 -8.34
C GLY A 292 -12.43 13.14 -7.23
N SER A 293 -12.38 11.89 -6.73
CA SER A 293 -13.18 11.39 -5.61
C SER A 293 -12.30 10.92 -4.46
N GLY A 294 -12.91 10.55 -3.33
CA GLY A 294 -12.18 10.10 -2.14
C GLY A 294 -11.22 11.18 -1.63
N GLU A 295 -9.95 10.81 -1.43
CA GLU A 295 -8.88 11.74 -1.03
C GLU A 295 -8.58 12.84 -2.06
N PHE A 296 -9.04 12.65 -3.30
CA PHE A 296 -8.84 13.58 -4.41
C PHE A 296 -10.08 14.43 -4.70
N ASP A 297 -11.05 14.51 -3.78
CA ASP A 297 -12.25 15.35 -3.96
C ASP A 297 -11.87 16.80 -4.30
N GLY A 298 -12.42 17.29 -5.40
CA GLY A 298 -12.10 18.61 -5.98
C GLY A 298 -10.68 18.77 -6.56
N ASN A 299 -9.87 17.71 -6.56
CA ASN A 299 -8.44 17.72 -6.92
C ASN A 299 -8.07 16.55 -7.85
N ALA A 300 -8.87 16.31 -8.88
CA ALA A 300 -8.62 15.28 -9.89
C ALA A 300 -7.21 15.40 -10.53
N ILE A 301 -6.60 14.25 -10.81
CA ILE A 301 -5.29 14.12 -11.44
C ILE A 301 -5.48 13.77 -12.92
N GLY A 302 -5.16 14.72 -13.80
CA GLY A 302 -5.35 14.58 -15.25
C GLY A 302 -4.16 14.03 -16.03
N ASN A 303 -2.98 13.95 -15.40
CA ASN A 303 -1.72 13.58 -16.06
C ASN A 303 -1.21 12.19 -15.64
N VAL A 304 -2.13 11.28 -15.29
CA VAL A 304 -1.81 9.89 -14.92
C VAL A 304 -2.42 8.92 -15.94
N ALA A 305 -1.66 7.93 -16.37
CA ALA A 305 -2.10 6.90 -17.30
C ALA A 305 -1.69 5.50 -16.85
N PHE A 306 -2.60 4.53 -16.98
CA PHE A 306 -2.34 3.12 -16.71
C PHE A 306 -1.34 2.55 -17.73
N ILE A 307 -0.31 1.86 -17.23
CA ILE A 307 0.66 1.13 -18.04
C ILE A 307 0.43 -0.38 -17.94
N GLY A 308 0.18 -0.92 -16.75
CA GLY A 308 -0.03 -2.36 -16.60
C GLY A 308 -0.29 -2.82 -15.18
N HIS A 309 -0.92 -3.98 -15.05
CA HIS A 309 -1.04 -4.70 -13.79
C HIS A 309 0.32 -5.22 -13.33
N ILE A 310 0.57 -5.14 -12.02
CA ILE A 310 1.80 -5.62 -11.39
C ILE A 310 1.53 -6.95 -10.67
N TYR A 311 0.69 -6.96 -9.65
CA TYR A 311 0.33 -8.15 -8.86
C TYR A 311 -0.96 -7.94 -8.03
N PRO A 312 -1.64 -9.01 -7.58
CA PRO A 312 -2.69 -8.89 -6.57
C PRO A 312 -2.13 -8.46 -5.22
N GLU A 313 -2.65 -7.38 -4.67
CA GLU A 313 -2.31 -6.86 -3.36
C GLU A 313 -3.27 -7.40 -2.31
N VAL A 314 -2.76 -8.09 -1.31
CA VAL A 314 -3.55 -8.83 -0.34
C VAL A 314 -3.43 -8.16 1.03
N ILE A 315 -4.57 -8.00 1.71
CA ILE A 315 -4.57 -7.54 3.09
C ILE A 315 -4.05 -8.65 4.01
N GLN A 316 -3.04 -8.32 4.79
CA GLN A 316 -2.36 -9.23 5.71
C GLN A 316 -2.26 -8.54 7.08
N ILE A 317 -2.96 -9.12 8.06
CA ILE A 317 -3.02 -8.62 9.43
C ILE A 317 -2.16 -9.53 10.28
N VAL A 318 -1.08 -9.00 10.84
CA VAL A 318 -0.09 -9.79 11.58
C VAL A 318 0.06 -9.30 13.01
N THR A 319 0.24 -10.26 13.91
CA THR A 319 0.53 -10.06 15.32
C THR A 319 1.51 -11.14 15.78
N ARG A 320 1.85 -11.16 17.07
CA ARG A 320 2.60 -12.24 17.72
C ARG A 320 1.72 -12.93 18.75
N ASP A 321 1.94 -14.22 19.01
CA ASP A 321 1.28 -14.92 20.12
C ASP A 321 1.43 -14.17 21.46
N ALA A 322 2.54 -13.45 21.64
CA ALA A 322 2.84 -12.66 22.83
C ALA A 322 1.88 -11.47 23.06
N SER A 323 1.21 -10.93 22.02
CA SER A 323 0.22 -9.84 22.18
C SER A 323 -1.08 -10.32 22.83
N GLY A 324 -1.37 -11.62 22.71
CA GLY A 324 -2.65 -12.20 23.10
C GLY A 324 -3.82 -11.89 22.16
N ILE A 325 -3.60 -11.09 21.11
CA ILE A 325 -4.64 -10.76 20.12
C ILE A 325 -4.82 -11.94 19.18
N THR A 326 -6.05 -12.43 19.07
CA THR A 326 -6.41 -13.55 18.19
C THR A 326 -7.47 -13.19 17.18
N ASP A 327 -8.24 -12.14 17.46
CA ASP A 327 -9.33 -11.62 16.64
C ASP A 327 -9.34 -10.09 16.71
N LEU A 328 -9.79 -9.39 15.66
CA LEU A 328 -9.89 -7.93 15.68
C LEU A 328 -10.90 -7.42 16.71
N ASN A 329 -11.90 -8.23 17.07
CA ASN A 329 -12.84 -7.92 18.14
C ASN A 329 -12.16 -7.87 19.52
N ASP A 330 -10.94 -8.42 19.69
CA ASP A 330 -10.16 -8.29 20.92
C ASP A 330 -9.67 -6.84 21.15
N LEU A 331 -9.75 -5.98 20.12
CA LEU A 331 -9.37 -4.56 20.22
C LEU A 331 -10.48 -3.70 20.85
N ALA A 332 -11.75 -3.99 20.57
CA ALA A 332 -12.89 -3.21 21.07
C ALA A 332 -13.09 -3.46 22.58
N GLN A 333 -12.86 -2.44 23.43
CA GLN A 333 -12.94 -2.58 24.90
C GLN A 333 -14.08 -1.79 25.55
#